data_AF-A0A803YRK1-F1
#
_entry.id   AF-A0A803YRK1-F1
#
_cell.length_a   1.000
_cell.length_b   1.000
_cell.length_c   1.000
_cell.angle_alpha   90.00
_cell.angle_beta   90.00
_cell.angle_gamma   90.00
#
_symmetry.space_group_name_H-M   'P 1'
#
loop_
_entity.id
_entity.type
_entity.pdbx_description
1 polymer ?
#
loop_
_entity_poly.entity_id
_entity_poly.type
_entity_poly.pdbx_seq_one_letter_code
_entity_poly.pdbx_strand_id
1 'polypeptide(L)'
;ANPEHMEMKQNLEYYQMMAGVKESDFADLEARPHMTEFRLGVRFYSEEQPAAAVLHLEKALQEYFVADTECRALCEGPYDYEGYNYLEYNADLFQAMTDHYMQVLSCKQGCVTELASQPGREKPLEDFLPSHFNYLQFAYYNNGNYEKAIECTKTYLLFFPNDEVMNQNLAYYTAVLGEDLARPIEPRKEIQAYRQRSLMEKELLFFSYDVFGIPFVDPDTWTPEEVIPKRLREKQKVERETAARISEEIGNLMKEIETLVEEKAKESAEMSKFIREGGPLVYEGASVTMNSKSLNGSQRVVVDGVLSAEECRELQRLTNAAASAGDGYRGKTSPHTPSETFYGVTVLKALKLGQEGKVPLQSAHLYYNVTEKVRHMMESYFRLEVPLHFSYSHLVCRTAIDEKQEGRSDNSHEVHVDNCILNAEALVCVKEPPAYTFRDYRYRAGKHLTPLPGQQEGLGGCPLGSV
;
A
#
# COMPACT_ATOMS: atom_id res chain seq x y z
N ALA A 1 13.70 -6.43 -13.43
CA ALA A 1 13.93 -5.43 -12.36
C ALA A 1 12.58 -4.90 -11.88
N ASN A 2 12.52 -4.42 -10.63
CA ASN A 2 11.37 -3.64 -10.18
C ASN A 2 11.18 -2.46 -11.15
N PRO A 3 10.02 -2.33 -11.80
CA PRO A 3 9.78 -1.34 -12.84
C PRO A 3 9.96 0.11 -12.36
N GLU A 4 9.79 0.37 -11.07
CA GLU A 4 9.97 1.71 -10.53
C GLU A 4 11.43 2.04 -10.21
N HIS A 5 12.34 1.07 -10.31
CA HIS A 5 13.76 1.26 -10.00
C HIS A 5 14.56 1.59 -11.26
N MET A 6 14.67 2.89 -11.53
CA MET A 6 15.36 3.45 -12.71
C MET A 6 16.82 2.98 -12.84
N GLU A 7 17.61 2.96 -11.77
CA GLU A 7 19.01 2.50 -11.86
C GLU A 7 19.11 1.01 -12.21
N MET A 8 18.21 0.18 -11.69
CA MET A 8 18.20 -1.25 -12.03
C MET A 8 17.75 -1.52 -13.46
N LYS A 9 16.85 -0.69 -14.02
CA LYS A 9 16.52 -0.73 -15.45
C LYS A 9 17.73 -0.39 -16.31
N GLN A 10 18.40 0.73 -16.01
CA GLN A 10 19.59 1.17 -16.75
C GLN A 10 20.73 0.15 -16.64
N ASN A 11 20.92 -0.46 -15.47
CA ASN A 11 21.90 -1.53 -15.28
C ASN A 11 21.57 -2.76 -16.12
N LEU A 12 20.31 -3.20 -16.15
CA LEU A 12 19.87 -4.32 -17.01
C LEU A 12 20.13 -4.03 -18.49
N GLU A 13 19.74 -2.86 -18.98
CA GLU A 13 19.97 -2.42 -20.36
C GLU A 13 21.48 -2.37 -20.68
N TYR A 14 22.28 -1.84 -19.76
CA TYR A 14 23.74 -1.82 -19.90
C TYR A 14 24.33 -3.23 -20.04
N TYR A 15 23.94 -4.16 -19.16
CA TYR A 15 24.43 -5.54 -19.21
C TYR A 15 23.95 -6.27 -20.48
N GLN A 16 22.72 -6.00 -20.94
CA GLN A 16 22.18 -6.54 -22.19
C GLN A 16 22.97 -6.09 -23.44
N MET A 17 23.54 -4.88 -23.42
CA MET A 17 24.32 -4.35 -24.54
C MET A 17 25.78 -4.83 -24.58
N MET A 18 26.26 -5.55 -23.55
CA MET A 18 27.64 -6.03 -23.53
C MET A 18 27.88 -7.18 -24.53
N ALA A 19 29.02 -7.14 -25.21
CA ALA A 19 29.38 -8.14 -26.20
C ALA A 19 29.47 -9.55 -25.57
N GLY A 20 28.73 -10.51 -26.12
CA GLY A 20 28.71 -11.90 -25.68
C GLY A 20 27.60 -12.25 -24.68
N VAL A 21 26.89 -11.25 -24.15
CA VAL A 21 25.70 -11.47 -23.32
C VAL A 21 24.50 -11.80 -24.21
N LYS A 22 23.76 -12.84 -23.84
CA LYS A 22 22.55 -13.30 -24.52
C LYS A 22 21.33 -13.00 -23.67
N GLU A 23 20.17 -12.92 -24.32
CA GLU A 23 18.88 -12.79 -23.60
C GLU A 23 18.65 -13.95 -22.62
N SER A 24 19.16 -15.14 -22.94
CA SER A 24 19.12 -16.32 -22.06
C SER A 24 19.93 -16.17 -20.75
N ASP A 25 20.83 -15.19 -20.66
CA ASP A 25 21.65 -14.97 -19.46
C ASP A 25 20.87 -14.21 -18.38
N PHE A 26 19.70 -13.65 -18.73
CA PHE A 26 18.78 -13.01 -17.80
C PHE A 26 17.62 -13.95 -17.50
N ALA A 27 17.60 -14.47 -16.27
CA ALA A 27 16.51 -15.32 -15.78
C ALA A 27 15.64 -14.54 -14.78
N ASP A 28 14.34 -14.48 -15.06
CA ASP A 28 13.35 -14.00 -14.11
C ASP A 28 12.96 -15.16 -13.18
N LEU A 29 13.44 -15.11 -11.93
CA LEU A 29 13.14 -16.13 -10.92
C LEU A 29 11.73 -16.01 -10.34
N GLU A 30 11.05 -14.88 -10.57
CA GLU A 30 9.66 -14.65 -10.16
C GLU A 30 8.68 -14.90 -11.33
N ALA A 31 9.19 -15.33 -12.48
CA ALA A 31 8.37 -15.63 -13.65
C ALA A 31 7.42 -16.79 -13.34
N ARG A 32 6.12 -16.49 -13.46
CA ARG A 32 5.06 -17.47 -13.25
C ARG A 32 4.81 -18.25 -14.55
N PRO A 33 4.92 -19.60 -14.55
CA PRO A 33 4.82 -20.39 -15.79
C PRO A 33 3.56 -20.12 -16.60
N HIS A 34 2.40 -20.07 -15.95
CA HIS A 34 1.11 -19.82 -16.62
C HIS A 34 1.06 -18.46 -17.32
N MET A 35 1.65 -17.43 -16.71
CA MET A 35 1.72 -16.08 -17.29
C MET A 35 2.68 -16.01 -18.48
N THR A 36 3.83 -16.68 -18.38
CA THR A 36 4.80 -16.73 -19.48
C THR A 36 4.20 -17.40 -20.71
N GLU A 37 3.57 -18.56 -20.52
CA GLU A 37 2.91 -19.30 -21.59
C GLU A 37 1.72 -18.51 -22.18
N PHE A 38 0.93 -17.84 -21.33
CA PHE A 38 -0.17 -17.00 -21.80
C PHE A 38 0.33 -15.86 -22.68
N ARG A 39 1.38 -15.13 -22.26
CA ARG A 39 1.97 -14.04 -23.04
C ARG A 39 2.52 -14.52 -24.38
N LEU A 40 3.20 -15.66 -24.40
CA LEU A 40 3.66 -16.28 -25.65
C LEU A 40 2.49 -16.65 -26.56
N GLY A 41 1.43 -17.24 -25.99
CA GLY A 41 0.21 -17.59 -26.71
C GLY A 41 -0.49 -16.38 -27.34
N VAL A 42 -0.64 -15.29 -26.58
CA VAL A 42 -1.20 -14.03 -27.08
C VAL A 42 -0.31 -13.41 -28.14
N ARG A 43 1.02 -13.46 -27.99
CA ARG A 43 1.96 -12.98 -29.00
C ARG A 43 1.82 -13.74 -30.31
N PHE A 44 1.81 -15.07 -30.27
CA PHE A 44 1.61 -15.89 -31.48
C PHE A 44 0.23 -15.69 -32.10
N TYR A 45 -0.79 -15.45 -31.29
CA TYR A 45 -2.11 -15.05 -31.78
C TYR A 45 -2.04 -13.73 -32.55
N SER A 46 -1.37 -12.71 -32.01
CA SER A 46 -1.17 -11.41 -32.68
C SER A 46 -0.30 -11.50 -33.94
N GLU A 47 0.63 -12.46 -33.98
CA GLU A 47 1.47 -12.76 -35.15
C GLU A 47 0.77 -13.67 -36.18
N GLU A 48 -0.53 -13.95 -36.00
CA GLU A 48 -1.36 -14.80 -36.87
C GLU A 48 -0.81 -16.24 -37.05
N GLN A 49 -0.20 -16.79 -36.00
CA GLN A 49 0.30 -18.16 -35.94
C GLN A 49 -0.61 -19.05 -35.07
N PRO A 50 -1.75 -19.55 -35.60
CA PRO A 50 -2.79 -20.15 -34.78
C PRO A 50 -2.35 -21.44 -34.09
N ALA A 51 -1.56 -22.29 -34.75
CA ALA A 51 -1.09 -23.54 -34.15
C ALA A 51 -0.17 -23.32 -32.94
N ALA A 52 0.74 -22.34 -33.02
CA ALA A 52 1.62 -21.97 -31.92
C ALA A 52 0.83 -21.29 -30.78
N ALA A 53 -0.12 -20.42 -31.12
CA ALA A 53 -1.01 -19.79 -30.16
C ALA A 53 -1.81 -20.83 -29.35
N VAL A 54 -2.42 -21.81 -30.03
CA VAL A 54 -3.15 -22.92 -29.37
C VAL A 54 -2.23 -23.66 -28.40
N LEU A 55 -1.02 -24.05 -28.83
CA LEU A 55 -0.07 -24.80 -28.01
C LEU A 55 0.24 -24.07 -26.69
N HIS A 56 0.60 -22.79 -26.79
CA HIS A 56 1.00 -21.99 -25.63
C HIS A 56 -0.20 -21.61 -24.73
N LEU A 57 -1.37 -21.29 -25.30
CA LEU A 57 -2.57 -20.96 -24.52
C LEU A 57 -3.14 -22.17 -23.78
N GLU A 58 -3.12 -23.36 -24.38
CA GLU A 58 -3.52 -24.60 -23.67
C GLU A 58 -2.55 -24.93 -22.54
N LYS A 59 -1.25 -24.76 -22.78
CA LYS A 59 -0.25 -24.93 -21.72
C LYS A 59 -0.42 -23.90 -20.60
N ALA A 60 -0.73 -22.65 -20.94
CA ALA A 60 -1.04 -21.61 -19.96
C ALA A 60 -2.22 -21.99 -19.06
N LEU A 61 -3.29 -22.58 -19.62
CA LEU A 61 -4.41 -23.09 -18.84
C LEU A 61 -4.03 -24.23 -17.90
N GLN A 62 -3.18 -25.17 -18.35
CA GLN A 62 -2.70 -26.27 -17.52
C GLN A 62 -1.91 -25.74 -16.32
N GLU A 63 -0.93 -24.86 -16.58
CA GLU A 63 -0.12 -24.23 -15.54
C GLU A 63 -0.95 -23.31 -14.63
N TYR A 64 -2.00 -22.66 -15.15
CA TYR A 64 -2.91 -21.84 -14.34
C TYR A 64 -3.56 -22.65 -13.22
N PHE A 65 -4.03 -23.88 -13.50
CA PHE A 65 -4.66 -24.72 -12.48
C PHE A 65 -3.67 -25.29 -11.47
N VAL A 66 -2.42 -25.52 -11.88
CA VAL A 66 -1.33 -25.85 -10.94
C VAL A 66 -1.13 -24.68 -9.98
N ALA A 67 -0.96 -23.47 -10.51
CA ALA A 67 -0.79 -22.26 -9.72
C ALA A 67 -2.02 -21.94 -8.83
N ASP A 68 -3.24 -22.18 -9.30
CA ASP A 68 -4.48 -21.99 -8.52
C ASP A 68 -4.49 -22.94 -7.32
N THR A 69 -4.12 -24.20 -7.55
CA THR A 69 -4.07 -25.22 -6.50
C THR A 69 -3.01 -24.87 -5.45
N GLU A 70 -1.82 -24.43 -5.87
CA GLU A 70 -0.74 -24.02 -4.98
C GLU A 70 -1.13 -22.78 -4.16
N CYS A 71 -1.64 -21.73 -4.80
CA CYS A 71 -2.11 -20.52 -4.11
C CYS A 71 -3.18 -20.86 -3.05
N ARG A 72 -4.16 -21.68 -3.42
CA ARG A 72 -5.26 -22.06 -2.52
C ARG A 72 -4.79 -22.92 -1.35
N ALA A 73 -3.73 -23.73 -1.53
CA ALA A 73 -3.14 -24.51 -0.44
C ALA A 73 -2.43 -23.59 0.58
N LEU A 74 -1.80 -22.50 0.11
CA LEU A 74 -1.15 -21.52 0.99
C LEU A 74 -2.15 -20.71 1.84
N CYS A 75 -3.42 -20.67 1.44
CA CYS A 75 -4.48 -20.02 2.22
C CYS A 75 -4.87 -20.79 3.50
N GLU A 76 -4.46 -22.06 3.67
CA GLU A 76 -4.82 -22.87 4.84
C GLU A 76 -3.88 -22.67 6.05
N GLY A 77 -3.19 -21.52 6.10
CA GLY A 77 -2.33 -21.12 7.22
C GLY A 77 -3.10 -20.74 8.49
N PRO A 78 -2.42 -20.33 9.57
CA PRO A 78 -3.08 -19.84 10.78
C PRO A 78 -3.91 -18.57 10.52
N TYR A 79 -4.87 -18.28 11.39
CA TYR A 79 -5.62 -17.02 11.35
C TYR A 79 -4.67 -15.82 11.42
N ASP A 80 -4.84 -14.87 10.51
CA ASP A 80 -4.00 -13.69 10.40
C ASP A 80 -4.75 -12.50 10.99
N TYR A 81 -4.24 -11.97 12.10
CA TYR A 81 -4.86 -10.84 12.76
C TYR A 81 -4.41 -9.55 12.10
N GLU A 82 -5.36 -8.74 11.64
CA GLU A 82 -5.03 -7.40 11.13
C GLU A 82 -4.37 -6.53 12.22
N GLY A 83 -3.07 -6.26 12.07
CA GLY A 83 -2.32 -5.37 12.94
C GLY A 83 -2.29 -5.83 14.42
N TYR A 84 -2.78 -4.98 15.33
CA TYR A 84 -2.83 -5.27 16.76
C TYR A 84 -4.16 -5.88 17.23
N ASN A 85 -5.06 -6.23 16.30
CA ASN A 85 -6.40 -6.73 16.63
C ASN A 85 -6.38 -8.02 17.46
N TYR A 86 -5.28 -8.78 17.43
CA TYR A 86 -5.09 -9.96 18.30
C TYR A 86 -5.14 -9.63 19.81
N LEU A 87 -4.88 -8.38 20.21
CA LEU A 87 -4.95 -7.94 21.61
C LEU A 87 -6.39 -7.74 22.10
N GLU A 88 -7.31 -7.46 21.18
CA GLU A 88 -8.72 -7.18 21.45
C GLU A 88 -9.64 -8.33 20.99
N TYR A 89 -9.08 -9.34 20.32
CA TYR A 89 -9.81 -10.49 19.81
C TYR A 89 -10.29 -11.39 20.96
N ASN A 90 -11.60 -11.35 21.20
CA ASN A 90 -12.28 -12.17 22.19
C ASN A 90 -13.49 -12.84 21.54
N ALA A 91 -13.23 -13.93 20.84
CA ALA A 91 -14.23 -14.73 20.13
C ALA A 91 -14.49 -16.05 20.87
N ASP A 92 -15.74 -16.51 20.85
CA ASP A 92 -16.02 -17.90 21.21
C ASP A 92 -15.53 -18.88 20.13
N LEU A 93 -15.61 -20.19 20.41
CA LEU A 93 -15.12 -21.21 19.48
C LEU A 93 -15.82 -21.13 18.10
N PHE A 94 -17.12 -20.85 18.05
CA PHE A 94 -17.87 -20.80 16.79
C PHE A 94 -17.53 -19.55 15.99
N GLN A 95 -17.37 -18.42 16.66
CA GLN A 95 -16.89 -17.18 16.07
C GLN A 95 -15.47 -17.35 15.53
N ALA A 96 -14.55 -17.91 16.32
CA ALA A 96 -13.17 -18.16 15.90
C ALA A 96 -13.07 -19.11 14.70
N MET A 97 -13.88 -20.17 14.68
CA MET A 97 -13.97 -21.04 13.51
C MET A 97 -14.53 -20.29 12.31
N THR A 98 -15.61 -19.52 12.47
CA THR A 98 -16.26 -18.79 11.37
C THR A 98 -15.30 -17.77 10.77
N ASP A 99 -14.68 -16.92 11.60
CA ASP A 99 -13.71 -15.92 11.18
C ASP A 99 -12.57 -16.57 10.40
N HIS A 100 -12.05 -17.68 10.92
CA HIS A 100 -10.97 -18.41 10.26
C HIS A 100 -11.38 -18.99 8.92
N TYR A 101 -12.53 -19.66 8.84
CA TYR A 101 -13.03 -20.18 7.57
C TYR A 101 -13.31 -19.05 6.56
N MET A 102 -13.81 -17.90 7.00
CA MET A 102 -14.05 -16.75 6.12
C MET A 102 -12.74 -16.16 5.61
N GLN A 103 -11.71 -16.05 6.43
CA GLN A 103 -10.38 -15.62 5.98
C GLN A 103 -9.80 -16.59 4.94
N VAL A 104 -9.88 -17.90 5.19
CA VAL A 104 -9.38 -18.93 4.26
C VAL A 104 -10.15 -18.86 2.93
N LEU A 105 -11.48 -18.75 2.96
CA LEU A 105 -12.29 -18.63 1.75
C LEU A 105 -12.01 -17.33 0.98
N SER A 106 -11.87 -16.21 1.68
CA SER A 106 -11.54 -14.91 1.09
C SER A 106 -10.17 -14.96 0.40
N CYS A 107 -9.16 -15.53 1.06
CA CYS A 107 -7.84 -15.76 0.46
C CYS A 107 -7.94 -16.66 -0.79
N LYS A 108 -8.68 -17.76 -0.71
CA LYS A 108 -8.88 -18.70 -1.82
C LYS A 108 -9.56 -18.06 -3.03
N GLN A 109 -10.49 -17.11 -2.81
CA GLN A 109 -11.07 -16.31 -3.89
C GLN A 109 -10.09 -15.25 -4.41
N GLY A 110 -9.27 -14.66 -3.53
CA GLY A 110 -8.21 -13.71 -3.90
C GLY A 110 -7.11 -14.29 -4.80
N CYS A 111 -6.95 -15.62 -4.85
CA CYS A 111 -6.02 -16.28 -5.76
C CYS A 111 -6.25 -15.89 -7.23
N VAL A 112 -7.49 -15.60 -7.65
CA VAL A 112 -7.77 -15.14 -9.03
C VAL A 112 -7.01 -13.84 -9.34
N THR A 113 -7.06 -12.88 -8.41
CA THR A 113 -6.36 -11.61 -8.51
C THR A 113 -4.85 -11.82 -8.48
N GLU A 114 -4.36 -12.67 -7.59
CA GLU A 114 -2.94 -12.96 -7.49
C GLU A 114 -2.43 -13.58 -8.79
N LEU A 115 -3.08 -14.64 -9.29
CA LEU A 115 -2.69 -15.32 -10.51
C LEU A 115 -2.73 -14.40 -11.74
N ALA A 116 -3.63 -13.42 -11.76
CA ALA A 116 -3.76 -12.40 -12.80
C ALA A 116 -2.78 -11.22 -12.66
N SER A 117 -2.08 -11.10 -11.54
CA SER A 117 -1.14 -10.00 -11.27
C SER A 117 0.19 -10.20 -11.99
N GLN A 118 0.79 -9.09 -12.40
CA GLN A 118 2.06 -9.08 -13.15
C GLN A 118 3.03 -8.05 -12.56
N PRO A 119 4.33 -8.37 -12.46
CA PRO A 119 5.34 -7.39 -12.11
C PRO A 119 5.31 -6.21 -13.10
N GLY A 120 5.14 -5.00 -12.57
CA GLY A 120 5.11 -3.76 -13.39
C GLY A 120 3.80 -3.33 -13.97
N ARG A 121 2.72 -4.02 -13.62
CA ARG A 121 1.38 -3.53 -13.90
C ARG A 121 0.69 -3.27 -12.57
N GLU A 122 0.18 -2.06 -12.39
CA GLU A 122 -0.53 -1.68 -11.15
C GLU A 122 -1.81 -2.47 -10.95
N LYS A 123 -2.49 -2.84 -12.04
CA LYS A 123 -3.76 -3.58 -12.02
C LYS A 123 -3.60 -4.99 -12.59
N PRO A 124 -4.16 -6.02 -11.92
CA PRO A 124 -4.26 -7.37 -12.47
C PRO A 124 -4.93 -7.39 -13.84
N LEU A 125 -4.68 -8.45 -14.61
CA LEU A 125 -5.43 -8.67 -15.84
C LEU A 125 -6.89 -8.99 -15.51
N GLU A 126 -7.80 -8.17 -16.04
CA GLU A 126 -9.24 -8.40 -15.91
C GLU A 126 -9.63 -9.70 -16.61
N ASP A 127 -10.51 -10.47 -15.96
CA ASP A 127 -11.09 -11.71 -16.48
C ASP A 127 -10.04 -12.68 -17.04
N PHE A 128 -8.91 -12.80 -16.34
CA PHE A 128 -7.74 -13.51 -16.83
C PHE A 128 -8.04 -14.96 -17.25
N LEU A 129 -8.72 -15.76 -16.43
CA LEU A 129 -9.11 -17.13 -16.79
C LEU A 129 -10.07 -17.15 -18.00
N PRO A 130 -11.21 -16.42 -18.02
CA PRO A 130 -12.06 -16.29 -19.21
C PRO A 130 -11.30 -15.89 -20.48
N SER A 131 -10.33 -14.97 -20.38
CA SER A 131 -9.59 -14.46 -21.53
C SER A 131 -8.84 -15.55 -22.31
N HIS A 132 -8.39 -16.62 -21.65
CA HIS A 132 -7.77 -17.77 -22.32
C HIS A 132 -8.72 -18.39 -23.34
N PHE A 133 -10.00 -18.56 -22.98
CA PHE A 133 -11.00 -19.13 -23.86
C PHE A 133 -11.39 -18.19 -25.00
N ASN A 134 -11.34 -16.87 -24.76
CA ASN A 134 -11.55 -15.87 -25.82
C ASN A 134 -10.43 -15.93 -26.88
N TYR A 135 -9.17 -16.08 -26.47
CA TYR A 135 -8.08 -16.27 -27.44
C TYR A 135 -8.11 -17.66 -28.10
N LEU A 136 -8.34 -18.72 -27.32
CA LEU A 136 -8.36 -20.10 -27.81
C LEU A 136 -9.45 -20.33 -28.85
N GLN A 137 -10.66 -19.76 -28.68
CA GLN A 137 -11.73 -19.96 -29.65
C GLN A 137 -11.35 -19.43 -31.04
N PHE A 138 -10.72 -18.25 -31.13
CA PHE A 138 -10.23 -17.73 -32.41
C PHE A 138 -9.03 -18.53 -32.92
N ALA A 139 -8.10 -18.92 -32.04
CA ALA A 139 -6.93 -19.69 -32.45
C ALA A 139 -7.32 -21.07 -33.02
N TYR A 140 -8.28 -21.76 -32.41
CA TYR A 140 -8.83 -23.02 -32.92
C TYR A 140 -9.62 -22.84 -34.20
N TYR A 141 -10.42 -21.78 -34.31
CA TYR A 141 -11.13 -21.44 -35.54
C TYR A 141 -10.15 -21.21 -36.71
N ASN A 142 -9.12 -20.40 -36.51
CA ASN A 142 -8.10 -20.12 -37.52
C ASN A 142 -7.25 -21.35 -37.86
N ASN A 143 -7.18 -22.34 -36.97
CA ASN A 143 -6.55 -23.64 -37.22
C ASN A 143 -7.51 -24.67 -37.86
N GLY A 144 -8.76 -24.30 -38.15
CA GLY A 144 -9.77 -25.17 -38.77
C GLY A 144 -10.42 -26.19 -37.81
N ASN A 145 -10.17 -26.10 -36.50
CA ASN A 145 -10.75 -27.00 -35.51
C ASN A 145 -12.00 -26.39 -34.87
N TYR A 146 -13.13 -26.48 -35.57
CA TYR A 146 -14.40 -25.90 -35.13
C TYR A 146 -14.98 -26.56 -33.88
N GLU A 147 -14.72 -27.87 -33.66
CA GLU A 147 -15.18 -28.56 -32.45
C GLU A 147 -14.59 -27.93 -31.19
N LYS A 148 -13.27 -27.70 -31.21
CA LYS A 148 -12.55 -27.04 -30.10
C LYS A 148 -12.87 -25.56 -29.99
N ALA A 149 -13.11 -24.87 -31.10
CA ALA A 149 -13.57 -23.49 -31.07
C ALA A 149 -14.92 -23.38 -30.33
N ILE A 150 -15.89 -24.24 -30.67
CA ILE A 150 -17.20 -24.31 -30.00
C ILE A 150 -17.07 -24.65 -28.52
N GLU A 151 -16.24 -25.64 -28.16
CA GLU A 151 -15.97 -25.99 -26.76
C GLU A 151 -15.45 -24.77 -25.97
N CYS A 152 -14.50 -24.02 -26.54
CA CYS A 152 -13.93 -22.82 -25.91
C CYS A 152 -14.96 -21.68 -25.80
N THR A 153 -15.73 -21.42 -26.85
CA THR A 153 -16.79 -20.39 -26.82
C THR A 153 -17.86 -20.72 -25.78
N LYS A 154 -18.35 -21.97 -25.75
CA LYS A 154 -19.29 -22.44 -24.72
C LYS A 154 -18.70 -22.33 -23.30
N THR A 155 -17.40 -22.58 -23.16
CA THR A 155 -16.68 -22.44 -21.88
C THR A 155 -16.58 -20.99 -21.42
N TYR A 156 -16.29 -20.06 -22.33
CA TYR A 156 -16.30 -18.62 -22.03
C TYR A 156 -17.70 -18.14 -21.59
N LEU A 157 -18.74 -18.56 -22.32
CA LEU A 157 -20.13 -18.19 -22.04
C LEU A 157 -20.66 -18.71 -20.70
N LEU A 158 -19.95 -19.61 -20.01
CA LEU A 158 -20.27 -19.94 -18.61
C LEU A 158 -20.08 -18.72 -17.70
N PHE A 159 -19.08 -17.88 -17.97
CA PHE A 159 -18.79 -16.67 -17.21
C PHE A 159 -19.66 -15.51 -17.68
N PHE A 160 -19.73 -15.29 -19.00
CA PHE A 160 -20.46 -14.17 -19.59
C PHE A 160 -21.57 -14.66 -20.54
N PRO A 161 -22.71 -15.16 -20.03
CA PRO A 161 -23.75 -15.76 -20.86
C PRO A 161 -24.39 -14.78 -21.85
N ASN A 162 -24.37 -13.49 -21.54
CA ASN A 162 -24.97 -12.43 -22.34
C ASN A 162 -23.97 -11.71 -23.26
N ASP A 163 -22.74 -12.23 -23.42
CA ASP A 163 -21.75 -11.65 -24.32
C ASP A 163 -22.22 -11.80 -25.78
N GLU A 164 -22.60 -10.69 -26.41
CA GLU A 164 -23.17 -10.69 -27.75
C GLU A 164 -22.19 -11.21 -28.80
N VAL A 165 -20.91 -10.85 -28.68
CA VAL A 165 -19.86 -11.20 -29.65
C VAL A 165 -19.58 -12.70 -29.57
N MET A 166 -19.45 -13.26 -28.36
CA MET A 166 -19.24 -14.69 -28.22
C MET A 166 -20.45 -15.52 -28.62
N ASN A 167 -21.67 -15.04 -28.37
CA ASN A 167 -22.88 -15.72 -28.86
C ASN A 167 -22.94 -15.73 -30.41
N GLN A 168 -22.53 -14.65 -31.08
CA GLN A 168 -22.42 -14.60 -32.53
C GLN A 168 -21.35 -15.56 -33.05
N ASN A 169 -20.17 -15.60 -32.41
CA ASN A 169 -19.11 -16.53 -32.75
C ASN A 169 -19.57 -18.00 -32.60
N LEU A 170 -20.27 -18.32 -31.51
CA LEU A 170 -20.83 -19.65 -31.28
C LEU A 170 -21.80 -20.06 -32.39
N ALA A 171 -22.72 -19.17 -32.76
CA ALA A 171 -23.67 -19.42 -33.84
C ALA A 171 -22.96 -19.66 -35.18
N TYR A 172 -21.94 -18.86 -35.47
CA TYR A 172 -21.15 -19.00 -36.69
C TYR A 172 -20.37 -20.33 -36.72
N TYR A 173 -19.65 -20.69 -35.65
CA TYR A 173 -18.91 -21.97 -35.59
C TYR A 173 -19.86 -23.18 -35.65
N THR A 174 -21.01 -23.09 -35.00
CA THR A 174 -22.06 -24.12 -35.05
C THR A 174 -22.60 -24.30 -36.46
N ALA A 175 -22.84 -23.22 -37.19
CA ALA A 175 -23.30 -23.28 -38.57
C ALA A 175 -22.25 -23.89 -39.53
N VAL A 176 -20.96 -23.59 -39.31
CA VAL A 176 -19.86 -24.13 -40.14
C VAL A 176 -19.63 -25.61 -39.86
N LEU A 177 -19.67 -26.05 -38.61
CA LEU A 177 -19.50 -27.46 -38.24
C LEU A 177 -20.75 -28.31 -38.55
N GLY A 178 -21.94 -27.72 -38.42
CA GLY A 178 -23.23 -28.38 -38.51
C GLY A 178 -23.85 -28.63 -37.12
N GLU A 179 -25.16 -28.37 -36.99
CA GLU A 179 -25.87 -28.42 -35.71
C GLU A 179 -25.79 -29.78 -35.01
N ASP A 180 -25.91 -30.88 -35.76
CA ASP A 180 -25.89 -32.23 -35.20
C ASP A 180 -24.55 -32.58 -34.54
N LEU A 181 -23.44 -32.10 -35.11
CA LEU A 181 -22.09 -32.30 -34.57
C LEU A 181 -21.77 -31.31 -33.44
N ALA A 182 -22.28 -30.09 -33.50
CA ALA A 182 -22.05 -29.06 -32.51
C ALA A 182 -22.87 -29.23 -31.22
N ARG A 183 -24.07 -29.83 -31.32
CA ARG A 183 -24.99 -30.06 -30.20
C ARG A 183 -24.38 -30.83 -29.02
N PRO A 184 -23.67 -31.97 -29.21
CA PRO A 184 -23.09 -32.73 -28.10
C PRO A 184 -21.84 -32.09 -27.49
N ILE A 185 -21.29 -31.02 -28.08
CA ILE A 185 -20.09 -30.36 -27.56
C ILE A 185 -20.48 -29.56 -26.32
N GLU A 186 -19.97 -29.95 -25.16
CA GLU A 186 -20.21 -29.27 -23.89
C GLU A 186 -19.04 -28.35 -23.52
N PRO A 187 -19.26 -27.34 -22.67
CA PRO A 187 -18.16 -26.60 -22.05
C PRO A 187 -17.18 -27.53 -21.30
N ARG A 188 -15.93 -27.09 -21.12
CA ARG A 188 -14.92 -27.87 -20.38
C ARG A 188 -15.38 -28.17 -18.95
N LYS A 189 -15.36 -29.46 -18.58
CA LYS A 189 -15.81 -29.94 -17.27
C LYS A 189 -15.04 -29.33 -16.09
N GLU A 190 -13.74 -29.15 -16.25
CA GLU A 190 -12.86 -28.54 -15.24
C GLU A 190 -13.30 -27.10 -14.90
N ILE A 191 -13.75 -26.34 -15.92
CA ILE A 191 -14.22 -24.97 -15.76
C ILE A 191 -15.63 -24.93 -15.17
N GLN A 192 -16.50 -25.88 -15.54
CA GLN A 192 -17.79 -26.02 -14.88
C GLN A 192 -17.62 -26.27 -13.38
N ALA A 193 -16.71 -27.17 -13.00
CA ALA A 193 -16.40 -27.46 -11.60
C ALA A 193 -15.77 -26.25 -10.88
N TYR A 194 -14.82 -25.56 -11.53
CA TYR A 194 -14.22 -24.32 -11.01
C TYR A 194 -15.28 -23.26 -10.72
N ARG A 195 -16.16 -22.99 -11.69
CA ARG A 195 -17.22 -21.99 -11.57
C ARG A 195 -18.19 -22.37 -10.46
N GLN A 196 -18.64 -23.62 -10.41
CA GLN A 196 -19.55 -24.10 -9.37
C GLN A 196 -18.95 -23.93 -7.97
N ARG A 197 -17.67 -24.31 -7.79
CA ARG A 197 -16.93 -24.11 -6.54
C ARG A 197 -16.87 -22.63 -6.16
N SER A 198 -16.44 -21.78 -7.10
CA SER A 198 -16.28 -20.34 -6.85
C SER A 198 -17.62 -19.69 -6.47
N LEU A 199 -18.73 -20.03 -7.15
CA LEU A 199 -20.05 -19.50 -6.78
C LEU A 199 -20.50 -19.94 -5.38
N MET A 200 -20.28 -21.20 -5.00
CA MET A 200 -20.61 -21.69 -3.65
C MET A 200 -19.77 -21.00 -2.56
N GLU A 201 -18.49 -20.78 -2.81
CA GLU A 201 -17.59 -20.07 -1.89
C GLU A 201 -18.02 -18.60 -1.73
N LYS A 202 -18.39 -17.94 -2.84
CA LYS A 202 -18.91 -16.56 -2.82
C LYS A 202 -20.24 -16.45 -2.11
N GLU A 203 -21.15 -17.41 -2.28
CA GLU A 203 -22.42 -17.44 -1.57
C GLU A 203 -22.20 -17.42 -0.05
N LEU A 204 -21.24 -18.21 0.45
CA LEU A 204 -20.86 -18.21 1.86
C LEU A 204 -20.22 -16.88 2.31
N LEU A 205 -19.33 -16.31 1.50
CA LEU A 205 -18.67 -15.05 1.80
C LEU A 205 -19.65 -13.87 1.84
N PHE A 206 -20.57 -13.78 0.87
CA PHE A 206 -21.61 -12.77 0.87
C PHE A 206 -22.64 -12.97 1.98
N PHE A 207 -22.98 -14.23 2.31
CA PHE A 207 -23.81 -14.52 3.49
C PHE A 207 -23.14 -14.02 4.77
N SER A 208 -21.84 -14.28 4.92
CA SER A 208 -21.07 -13.78 6.07
C SER A 208 -21.03 -12.26 6.13
N TYR A 209 -20.89 -11.59 4.98
CA TYR A 209 -20.95 -10.13 4.93
C TYR A 209 -22.33 -9.61 5.34
N ASP A 210 -23.43 -10.20 4.87
CA ASP A 210 -24.78 -9.76 5.22
C ASP A 210 -25.12 -9.98 6.71
N VAL A 211 -24.70 -11.12 7.27
CA VAL A 211 -25.10 -11.54 8.62
C VAL A 211 -24.13 -11.09 9.71
N PHE A 212 -22.82 -11.22 9.45
CA PHE A 212 -21.77 -10.96 10.45
C PHE A 212 -21.01 -9.66 10.17
N GLY A 213 -21.22 -9.01 9.02
CA GLY A 213 -20.55 -7.77 8.68
C GLY A 213 -19.07 -7.93 8.29
N ILE A 214 -18.62 -9.16 8.04
CA ILE A 214 -17.25 -9.44 7.58
C ILE A 214 -17.15 -9.02 6.10
N PRO A 215 -16.38 -7.97 5.76
CA PRO A 215 -16.38 -7.45 4.40
C PRO A 215 -15.75 -8.46 3.43
N PHE A 216 -16.39 -8.61 2.27
CA PHE A 216 -15.86 -9.36 1.14
C PHE A 216 -15.95 -8.51 -0.12
N VAL A 217 -14.85 -8.44 -0.86
CA VAL A 217 -14.77 -7.79 -2.16
C VAL A 217 -14.60 -8.89 -3.20
N ASP A 218 -15.58 -9.01 -4.08
CA ASP A 218 -15.55 -10.00 -5.15
C ASP A 218 -14.49 -9.60 -6.21
N PRO A 219 -13.48 -10.44 -6.47
CA PRO A 219 -12.46 -10.14 -7.47
C PRO A 219 -12.96 -10.36 -8.91
N ASP A 220 -14.07 -11.07 -9.11
CA ASP A 220 -14.57 -11.39 -10.45
C ASP A 220 -15.76 -10.51 -10.87
N THR A 221 -15.79 -10.16 -12.15
CA THR A 221 -16.88 -9.38 -12.76
C THR A 221 -18.07 -10.24 -13.19
N TRP A 222 -17.87 -11.56 -13.32
CA TRP A 222 -18.85 -12.51 -13.87
C TRP A 222 -19.78 -13.15 -12.83
N THR A 223 -19.65 -12.79 -11.55
CA THR A 223 -20.52 -13.32 -10.50
C THR A 223 -21.99 -12.93 -10.76
N PRO A 224 -22.92 -13.89 -10.86
CA PRO A 224 -24.33 -13.58 -11.07
C PRO A 224 -24.91 -12.79 -9.90
N GLU A 225 -25.77 -11.81 -10.19
CA GLU A 225 -26.38 -10.96 -9.17
C GLU A 225 -27.21 -11.75 -8.15
N GLU A 226 -27.73 -12.92 -8.53
CA GLU A 226 -28.53 -13.79 -7.66
C GLU A 226 -27.74 -14.34 -6.48
N VAL A 227 -26.42 -14.49 -6.63
CA VAL A 227 -25.52 -14.98 -5.56
C VAL A 227 -25.35 -13.93 -4.47
N ILE A 228 -25.54 -12.64 -4.81
CA ILE A 228 -25.41 -11.54 -3.86
C ILE A 228 -26.75 -11.32 -3.14
N PRO A 229 -26.79 -11.39 -1.78
CA PRO A 229 -27.97 -11.10 -0.99
C PRO A 229 -28.60 -9.76 -1.36
N LYS A 230 -29.93 -9.71 -1.45
CA LYS A 230 -30.67 -8.50 -1.87
C LYS A 230 -30.33 -7.28 -1.02
N ARG A 231 -30.19 -7.46 0.30
CA ARG A 231 -29.81 -6.42 1.25
C ARG A 231 -28.45 -5.81 0.92
N LEU A 232 -27.46 -6.65 0.62
CA LEU A 232 -26.13 -6.19 0.21
C LEU A 232 -26.16 -5.49 -1.15
N ARG A 233 -26.93 -5.99 -2.12
CA ARG A 233 -27.10 -5.30 -3.41
C ARG A 233 -27.68 -3.91 -3.26
N GLU A 234 -28.74 -3.78 -2.45
CA GLU A 234 -29.35 -2.47 -2.15
C GLU A 234 -28.37 -1.55 -1.42
N LYS A 235 -27.64 -2.07 -0.42
CA LYS A 235 -26.60 -1.34 0.29
C LYS A 235 -25.50 -0.84 -0.64
N GLN A 236 -24.93 -1.72 -1.47
CA GLN A 236 -23.89 -1.38 -2.45
C GLN A 236 -24.38 -0.36 -3.48
N LYS A 237 -25.65 -0.46 -3.92
CA LYS A 237 -26.26 0.51 -4.82
C LYS A 237 -26.33 1.90 -4.18
N VAL A 238 -26.80 2.00 -2.95
CA VAL A 238 -26.88 3.27 -2.20
C VAL A 238 -25.47 3.85 -1.96
N GLU A 239 -24.50 3.01 -1.60
CA GLU A 239 -23.11 3.41 -1.42
C GLU A 239 -22.51 3.94 -2.72
N ARG A 240 -22.76 3.28 -3.86
CA ARG A 240 -22.30 3.70 -5.18
C ARG A 240 -22.94 5.01 -5.63
N GLU A 241 -24.24 5.19 -5.43
CA GLU A 241 -24.94 6.45 -5.70
C GLU A 241 -24.42 7.60 -4.82
N THR A 242 -24.16 7.31 -3.55
CA THR A 242 -23.59 8.29 -2.61
C THR A 242 -22.16 8.67 -3.01
N ALA A 243 -21.32 7.69 -3.37
CA ALA A 243 -19.96 7.92 -3.86
C ALA A 243 -19.94 8.71 -5.17
N ALA A 244 -20.87 8.43 -6.08
CA ALA A 244 -21.03 9.19 -7.33
C ALA A 244 -21.41 10.65 -7.04
N ARG A 245 -22.38 10.88 -6.13
CA ARG A 245 -22.76 12.24 -5.70
C ARG A 245 -21.60 12.98 -5.05
N ILE A 246 -20.86 12.34 -4.15
CA ILE A 246 -19.68 12.92 -3.51
C ILE A 246 -18.62 13.25 -4.58
N SER A 247 -18.38 12.36 -5.54
CA SER A 247 -17.40 12.59 -6.60
C SER A 247 -17.81 13.77 -7.50
N GLU A 248 -19.11 13.93 -7.78
CA GLU A 248 -19.64 15.07 -8.52
C GLU A 248 -19.51 16.37 -7.71
N GLU A 249 -19.85 16.34 -6.41
CA GLU A 249 -19.67 17.48 -5.50
C GLU A 249 -18.19 17.89 -5.41
N ILE A 250 -17.27 16.93 -5.28
CA ILE A 250 -15.82 17.17 -5.33
C ILE A 250 -15.42 17.76 -6.68
N GLY A 251 -15.90 17.21 -7.80
CA GLY A 251 -15.59 17.74 -9.13
C GLY A 251 -16.08 19.17 -9.35
N ASN A 252 -17.27 19.50 -8.82
CA ASN A 252 -17.81 20.85 -8.87
C ASN A 252 -17.03 21.80 -7.94
N LEU A 253 -16.68 21.35 -6.74
CA LEU A 253 -15.84 22.09 -5.81
C LEU A 253 -14.44 22.32 -6.38
N MET A 254 -13.85 21.34 -7.07
CA MET A 254 -12.56 21.48 -7.74
C MET A 254 -12.62 22.54 -8.84
N LYS A 255 -13.69 22.59 -9.64
CA LYS A 255 -13.88 23.65 -10.64
C LYS A 255 -14.07 25.02 -9.99
N GLU A 256 -14.81 25.10 -8.89
CA GLU A 256 -14.98 26.34 -8.14
C GLU A 256 -13.63 26.80 -7.54
N ILE A 257 -12.84 25.88 -6.97
CA ILE A 257 -11.48 26.14 -6.51
C ILE A 257 -10.58 26.57 -7.66
N GLU A 258 -10.63 25.94 -8.83
CA GLU A 258 -9.87 26.36 -10.01
C GLU A 258 -10.21 27.80 -10.41
N THR A 259 -11.49 28.17 -10.45
CA THR A 259 -11.91 29.56 -10.75
C THR A 259 -11.45 30.54 -9.69
N LEU A 260 -11.55 30.18 -8.40
CA LEU A 260 -11.06 31.00 -7.30
C LEU A 260 -9.53 31.09 -7.28
N VAL A 261 -8.81 30.04 -7.68
CA VAL A 261 -7.35 30.01 -7.83
C VAL A 261 -6.91 30.84 -9.03
N GLU A 262 -7.64 30.85 -10.15
CA GLU A 262 -7.38 31.73 -11.28
C GLU A 262 -7.63 33.22 -10.94
N GLU A 263 -8.69 33.53 -10.19
CA GLU A 263 -8.96 34.87 -9.68
C GLU A 263 -7.92 35.31 -8.64
N LYS A 264 -7.56 34.41 -7.72
CA LYS A 264 -6.56 34.66 -6.67
C LYS A 264 -5.13 34.61 -7.21
N ALA A 265 -4.83 33.95 -8.33
CA ALA A 265 -3.53 33.99 -9.00
C ALA A 265 -3.29 35.35 -9.68
N LYS A 266 -4.36 35.99 -10.18
CA LYS A 266 -4.32 37.40 -10.62
C LYS A 266 -4.11 38.39 -9.47
N GLU A 267 -4.59 38.09 -8.26
CA GLU A 267 -4.30 38.87 -7.05
C GLU A 267 -2.96 38.49 -6.36
N SER A 268 -2.50 37.25 -6.51
CA SER A 268 -1.32 36.67 -5.82
C SER A 268 0.01 37.03 -6.48
N ALA A 269 0.01 37.61 -7.69
CA ALA A 269 1.21 38.20 -8.27
C ALA A 269 1.79 39.34 -7.40
N GLU A 270 0.99 39.90 -6.46
CA GLU A 270 1.46 40.89 -5.48
C GLU A 270 1.68 40.34 -4.04
N MET A 271 1.28 39.09 -3.74
CA MET A 271 1.30 38.53 -2.36
C MET A 271 2.37 37.48 -2.10
N SER A 272 3.29 37.22 -3.03
CA SER A 272 4.45 36.32 -2.84
C SER A 272 5.55 36.92 -1.94
N LYS A 273 5.20 37.88 -1.07
CA LYS A 273 6.14 38.61 -0.20
C LYS A 273 5.97 38.42 1.31
N PHE A 274 5.07 37.58 1.80
CA PHE A 274 4.87 37.46 3.25
C PHE A 274 4.64 36.04 3.76
N ILE A 275 5.68 35.21 3.74
CA ILE A 275 5.83 34.20 4.80
C ILE A 275 6.25 34.98 6.06
N ARG A 276 5.34 35.16 7.02
CA ARG A 276 5.54 35.97 8.23
C ARG A 276 6.12 35.11 9.36
N GLU A 277 7.43 34.92 9.36
CA GLU A 277 8.15 34.30 10.48
C GLU A 277 8.43 35.31 11.61
N GLY A 278 8.67 34.82 12.84
CA GLY A 278 9.03 35.66 13.98
C GLY A 278 7.81 36.16 14.77
N GLY A 279 6.79 35.33 14.94
CA GLY A 279 5.78 35.54 15.98
C GLY A 279 6.34 35.41 17.41
N PRO A 280 5.54 35.79 18.43
CA PRO A 280 5.98 35.75 19.82
C PRO A 280 6.21 34.30 20.30
N LEU A 281 7.20 34.10 21.15
CA LEU A 281 7.35 32.85 21.88
C LEU A 281 6.41 32.90 23.10
N VAL A 282 5.41 32.02 23.15
CA VAL A 282 4.29 32.06 24.12
C VAL A 282 4.70 31.57 25.53
N TYR A 283 5.96 31.16 25.71
CA TYR A 283 6.46 30.57 26.95
C TYR A 283 7.66 31.35 27.50
N GLU A 284 7.63 31.64 28.80
CA GLU A 284 8.73 32.30 29.50
C GLU A 284 10.00 31.44 29.49
N GLY A 285 11.16 32.08 29.26
CA GLY A 285 12.45 31.40 29.16
C GLY A 285 12.77 30.82 27.79
N ALA A 286 11.81 30.80 26.86
CA ALA A 286 12.05 30.39 25.48
C ALA A 286 12.74 31.51 24.68
N SER A 287 13.78 31.18 23.92
CA SER A 287 14.49 32.15 23.07
C SER A 287 14.92 31.54 21.74
N VAL A 288 14.76 32.30 20.65
CA VAL A 288 15.20 31.86 19.31
C VAL A 288 16.72 31.95 19.23
N THR A 289 17.38 30.83 19.01
CA THR A 289 18.85 30.77 18.82
C THR A 289 19.24 30.79 17.35
N MET A 290 18.43 30.15 16.49
CA MET A 290 18.63 30.16 15.05
C MET A 290 17.29 30.35 14.33
N ASN A 291 17.29 31.20 13.30
CA ASN A 291 16.14 31.43 12.43
C ASN A 291 16.40 30.87 11.02
N SER A 292 15.39 30.94 10.16
CA SER A 292 15.43 30.46 8.77
C SER A 292 16.64 30.95 7.97
N LYS A 293 17.04 32.22 8.15
CA LYS A 293 18.23 32.79 7.48
C LYS A 293 19.52 32.10 7.92
N SER A 294 19.68 31.86 9.22
CA SER A 294 20.85 31.16 9.75
C SER A 294 20.87 29.66 9.43
N LEU A 295 19.71 29.06 9.16
CA LEU A 295 19.55 27.62 8.89
C LEU A 295 19.50 27.29 7.39
N ASN A 296 19.74 28.28 6.52
CA ASN A 296 19.72 28.15 5.06
C ASN A 296 18.47 27.39 4.55
N GLY A 297 17.28 27.75 5.04
CA GLY A 297 16.01 27.14 4.64
C GLY A 297 14.82 27.96 5.12
N SER A 298 13.68 27.88 4.42
CA SER A 298 12.44 28.56 4.82
C SER A 298 11.73 27.83 5.97
N GLN A 299 11.05 28.57 6.84
CA GLN A 299 10.22 28.07 7.93
C GLN A 299 10.97 27.13 8.89
N ARG A 300 12.20 27.52 9.28
CA ARG A 300 13.03 26.78 10.24
C ARG A 300 13.37 27.64 11.44
N VAL A 301 13.26 27.06 12.63
CA VAL A 301 13.61 27.75 13.88
C VAL A 301 14.22 26.77 14.87
N VAL A 302 15.25 27.23 15.58
CA VAL A 302 15.76 26.58 16.79
C VAL A 302 15.41 27.48 17.97
N VAL A 303 14.75 26.90 18.97
CA VAL A 303 14.30 27.62 20.17
C VAL A 303 14.86 26.89 21.39
N ASP A 304 15.66 27.61 22.18
CA ASP A 304 16.14 27.13 23.47
C ASP A 304 15.16 27.49 24.56
N GLY A 305 15.17 26.73 25.66
CA GLY A 305 14.33 27.00 26.84
C GLY A 305 12.86 26.55 26.71
N VAL A 306 12.52 25.80 25.66
CA VAL A 306 11.17 25.21 25.51
C VAL A 306 10.87 24.20 26.63
N LEU A 307 11.89 23.46 27.07
CA LEU A 307 11.80 22.51 28.17
C LEU A 307 12.80 22.86 29.27
N SER A 308 12.35 22.79 30.51
CA SER A 308 13.21 22.91 31.68
C SER A 308 14.10 21.67 31.83
N ALA A 309 15.21 21.83 32.55
CA ALA A 309 16.12 20.72 32.83
C ALA A 309 15.48 19.61 33.69
N GLU A 310 14.41 19.92 34.43
CA GLU A 310 13.65 18.95 35.23
C GLU A 310 12.68 18.16 34.36
N GLU A 311 11.93 18.85 33.48
CA GLU A 311 11.04 18.19 32.51
C GLU A 311 11.82 17.23 31.61
N CYS A 312 13.00 17.63 31.12
CA CYS A 312 13.88 16.75 30.34
C CYS A 312 14.33 15.51 31.12
N ARG A 313 14.66 15.66 32.42
CA ARG A 313 15.07 14.53 33.27
C ARG A 313 13.91 13.57 33.52
N GLU A 314 12.71 14.11 33.71
CA GLU A 314 11.52 13.31 33.96
C GLU A 314 11.06 12.55 32.72
N LEU A 315 11.14 13.17 31.54
CA LEU A 315 10.90 12.51 30.25
C LEU A 315 11.93 11.39 30.01
N GLN A 316 13.20 11.61 30.32
CA GLN A 316 14.23 10.57 30.21
C GLN A 316 13.94 9.37 31.13
N ARG A 317 13.46 9.61 32.35
CA ARG A 317 13.04 8.54 33.28
C ARG A 317 11.84 7.77 32.73
N LEU A 318 10.85 8.47 32.18
CA LEU A 318 9.70 7.85 31.53
C LEU A 318 10.16 6.92 30.40
N THR A 319 11.08 7.36 29.54
CA THR A 319 11.59 6.52 28.45
C THR A 319 12.31 5.28 28.98
N ASN A 320 13.15 5.40 30.00
CA ASN A 320 13.84 4.25 30.58
C ASN A 320 12.88 3.19 31.16
N ALA A 321 11.70 3.61 31.64
CA ALA A 321 10.70 2.71 32.21
C ALA A 321 9.68 2.16 31.19
N ALA A 322 9.36 2.94 30.14
CA ALA A 322 8.25 2.66 29.23
C ALA A 322 8.66 2.32 27.79
N ALA A 323 9.91 2.56 27.40
CA ALA A 323 10.32 2.39 26.02
C ALA A 323 10.48 0.93 25.63
N SER A 324 10.11 0.62 24.39
CA SER A 324 10.37 -0.67 23.77
C SER A 324 11.50 -0.56 22.75
N ALA A 325 12.32 -1.60 22.68
CA ALA A 325 13.37 -1.70 21.67
C ALA A 325 12.72 -1.82 20.28
N GLY A 326 13.14 -0.97 19.34
CA GLY A 326 12.57 -0.94 17.98
C GLY A 326 11.09 -0.55 17.93
N ASP A 327 10.60 0.25 18.89
CA ASP A 327 9.23 0.82 18.87
C ASP A 327 9.02 1.61 17.56
N GLY A 328 7.99 1.26 16.80
CA GLY A 328 7.77 1.80 15.44
C GLY A 328 8.53 1.10 14.30
N TYR A 329 9.38 0.11 14.59
CA TYR A 329 10.20 -0.62 13.61
C TYR A 329 10.07 -2.15 13.70
N ARG A 330 8.89 -2.66 14.08
CA ARG A 330 8.61 -4.10 14.22
C ARG A 330 9.62 -4.84 15.13
N GLY A 331 10.13 -4.16 16.16
CA GLY A 331 11.12 -4.71 17.10
C GLY A 331 12.56 -4.71 16.57
N LYS A 332 12.83 -4.16 15.38
CA LYS A 332 14.21 -3.96 14.89
C LYS A 332 14.91 -2.92 15.76
N THR A 333 15.88 -3.39 16.55
CA THR A 333 16.58 -2.56 17.55
C THR A 333 17.57 -1.58 16.94
N SER A 334 18.01 -1.81 15.69
CA SER A 334 18.97 -0.95 14.97
C SER A 334 18.40 -0.58 13.59
N PRO A 335 17.34 0.25 13.52
CA PRO A 335 16.60 0.48 12.28
C PRO A 335 17.36 1.32 11.26
N HIS A 336 18.11 2.33 11.71
CA HIS A 336 18.84 3.26 10.85
C HIS A 336 20.27 2.81 10.58
N THR A 337 20.99 2.37 11.62
CA THR A 337 22.39 1.96 11.51
C THR A 337 22.69 0.82 12.48
N PRO A 338 23.59 -0.12 12.13
CA PRO A 338 23.92 -1.27 12.98
C PRO A 338 24.75 -0.92 14.22
N SER A 339 25.21 0.33 14.31
CA SER A 339 26.05 0.86 15.39
C SER A 339 25.27 1.53 16.52
N GLU A 340 23.94 1.57 16.42
CA GLU A 340 23.10 2.21 17.44
C GLU A 340 21.85 1.38 17.75
N THR A 341 21.42 1.43 19.00
CA THR A 341 20.14 0.88 19.43
C THR A 341 19.08 1.97 19.54
N PHE A 342 17.85 1.63 19.15
CA PHE A 342 16.69 2.50 19.12
C PHE A 342 15.64 1.99 20.11
N TYR A 343 15.19 2.90 20.97
CA TYR A 343 14.11 2.69 21.91
C TYR A 343 13.09 3.81 21.78
N GLY A 344 11.80 3.48 21.91
CA GLY A 344 10.75 4.46 21.75
C GLY A 344 9.51 4.21 22.59
N VAL A 345 8.78 5.29 22.85
CA VAL A 345 7.48 5.28 23.52
C VAL A 345 6.56 6.33 22.90
N THR A 346 5.36 5.92 22.51
CA THR A 346 4.30 6.82 22.04
C THR A 346 3.52 7.43 23.21
N VAL A 347 2.88 8.59 22.98
CA VAL A 347 2.06 9.27 24.01
C VAL A 347 0.96 8.35 24.55
N LEU A 348 0.25 7.64 23.66
CA LEU A 348 -0.82 6.71 24.04
C LEU A 348 -0.29 5.58 24.92
N LYS A 349 0.87 5.00 24.57
CA LYS A 349 1.51 3.93 25.34
C LYS A 349 1.93 4.42 26.72
N ALA A 350 2.54 5.59 26.81
CA ALA A 350 2.90 6.20 28.10
C ALA A 350 1.67 6.42 29.00
N LEU A 351 0.56 6.92 28.44
CA LEU A 351 -0.69 7.13 29.18
C LEU A 351 -1.32 5.81 29.66
N LYS A 352 -1.36 4.77 28.82
CA LYS A 352 -1.84 3.44 29.21
C LYS A 352 -1.01 2.85 30.35
N LEU A 353 0.32 2.89 30.24
CA LEU A 353 1.23 2.44 31.30
C LEU A 353 1.06 3.26 32.59
N GLY A 354 0.73 4.54 32.47
CA GLY A 354 0.40 5.41 33.60
C GLY A 354 -0.91 5.01 34.30
N GLN A 355 -1.95 4.69 33.53
CA GLN A 355 -3.24 4.20 34.04
C GLN A 355 -3.11 2.84 34.74
N GLU A 356 -2.23 1.97 34.24
CA GLU A 356 -1.90 0.68 34.83
C GLU A 356 -0.97 0.78 36.05
N GLY A 357 -0.48 1.97 36.40
CA GLY A 357 0.44 2.20 37.51
C GLY A 357 1.86 1.70 37.28
N LYS A 358 2.23 1.35 36.03
CA LYS A 358 3.58 0.90 35.65
C LYS A 358 4.57 2.04 35.53
N VAL A 359 4.09 3.24 35.22
CA VAL A 359 4.86 4.49 35.27
C VAL A 359 4.08 5.57 36.02
N PRO A 360 4.72 6.60 36.58
CA PRO A 360 3.98 7.68 37.23
C PRO A 360 3.10 8.41 36.20
N LEU A 361 1.79 8.51 36.50
CA LEU A 361 0.82 9.16 35.61
C LEU A 361 1.20 10.63 35.33
N GLN A 362 1.84 11.31 36.29
CA GLN A 362 2.37 12.66 36.12
C GLN A 362 3.43 12.75 35.01
N SER A 363 4.31 11.76 34.90
CA SER A 363 5.35 11.71 33.85
C SER A 363 4.72 11.48 32.48
N ALA A 364 3.68 10.64 32.39
CA ALA A 364 2.92 10.43 31.14
C ALA A 364 2.13 11.67 30.71
N HIS A 365 1.51 12.39 31.65
CA HIS A 365 0.87 13.68 31.35
C HIS A 365 1.86 14.77 30.97
N LEU A 366 3.03 14.80 31.60
CA LEU A 366 4.11 15.71 31.22
C LEU A 366 4.49 15.49 29.74
N TYR A 367 4.60 14.23 29.31
CA TYR A 367 4.90 13.93 27.91
C TYR A 367 3.85 14.53 26.95
N TYR A 368 2.56 14.34 27.20
CA TYR A 368 1.49 14.96 26.41
C TYR A 368 1.52 16.51 26.45
N ASN A 369 1.71 17.10 27.64
CA ASN A 369 1.74 18.55 27.79
C ASN A 369 2.90 19.18 27.03
N VAL A 370 4.06 18.51 27.00
CA VAL A 370 5.23 18.95 26.23
C VAL A 370 4.94 18.92 24.74
N THR A 371 4.25 17.89 24.23
CA THR A 371 3.90 17.83 22.81
C THR A 371 2.96 18.98 22.42
N GLU A 372 1.95 19.27 23.24
CA GLU A 372 1.04 20.42 23.06
C GLU A 372 1.78 21.77 23.13
N LYS A 373 2.74 21.90 24.06
CA LYS A 373 3.58 23.09 24.22
C LYS A 373 4.32 23.41 22.93
N VAL A 374 4.89 22.40 22.27
CA VAL A 374 5.61 22.58 21.01
C VAL A 374 4.66 22.96 19.88
N ARG A 375 3.47 22.33 19.78
CA ARG A 375 2.45 22.69 18.79
C ARG A 375 2.05 24.16 18.89
N HIS A 376 1.69 24.63 20.08
CA HIS A 376 1.34 26.02 20.32
C HIS A 376 2.47 27.00 19.98
N MET A 377 3.72 26.64 20.30
CA MET A 377 4.89 27.44 19.95
C MET A 377 5.05 27.56 18.43
N MET A 378 4.87 26.47 17.70
CA MET A 378 5.00 26.45 16.23
C MET A 378 3.91 27.30 15.57
N GLU A 379 2.66 27.15 16.01
CA GLU A 379 1.53 27.98 15.53
C GLU A 379 1.79 29.47 15.75
N SER A 380 2.30 29.83 16.93
CA SER A 380 2.57 31.23 17.26
C SER A 380 3.77 31.79 16.50
N TYR A 381 4.90 31.07 16.46
CA TYR A 381 6.13 31.55 15.83
C TYR A 381 5.98 31.72 14.31
N PHE A 382 5.31 30.77 13.65
CA PHE A 382 5.03 30.82 12.21
C PHE A 382 3.74 31.57 11.87
N ARG A 383 3.02 32.09 12.88
CA ARG A 383 1.79 32.89 12.74
C ARG A 383 0.75 32.19 11.86
N LEU A 384 0.52 30.91 12.16
CA LEU A 384 -0.39 30.06 11.38
C LEU A 384 -1.84 30.52 11.62
N GLU A 385 -2.59 30.66 10.55
CA GLU A 385 -4.03 31.00 10.60
C GLU A 385 -4.90 29.76 10.88
N VAL A 386 -4.35 28.56 10.63
CA VAL A 386 -5.01 27.27 10.81
C VAL A 386 -4.32 26.51 11.95
N PRO A 387 -5.07 25.88 12.87
CA PRO A 387 -4.48 25.07 13.93
C PRO A 387 -3.80 23.82 13.35
N LEU A 388 -2.71 23.40 13.98
CA LEU A 388 -2.01 22.16 13.66
C LEU A 388 -2.71 20.99 14.38
N HIS A 389 -2.71 19.82 13.74
CA HIS A 389 -3.15 18.57 14.34
C HIS A 389 -1.99 17.58 14.40
N PHE A 390 -1.91 16.78 15.46
CA PHE A 390 -0.87 15.76 15.59
C PHE A 390 -1.12 14.61 14.62
N SER A 391 -0.14 14.31 13.75
CA SER A 391 -0.07 13.03 13.07
C SER A 391 0.38 11.94 14.05
N TYR A 392 1.49 12.16 14.76
CA TYR A 392 1.86 11.42 15.95
C TYR A 392 2.89 12.19 16.79
N SER A 393 3.29 11.66 17.95
CA SER A 393 4.45 12.13 18.71
C SER A 393 5.17 10.94 19.33
N HIS A 394 6.50 10.94 19.27
CA HIS A 394 7.33 9.79 19.63
C HIS A 394 8.54 10.23 20.48
N LEU A 395 8.62 9.74 21.70
CA LEU A 395 9.75 9.97 22.58
C LEU A 395 10.75 8.84 22.34
N VAL A 396 11.90 9.19 21.77
CA VAL A 396 12.88 8.23 21.26
C VAL A 396 14.19 8.39 22.03
N CYS A 397 14.82 7.28 22.40
CA CYS A 397 16.21 7.23 22.85
C CYS A 397 17.04 6.44 21.84
N ARG A 398 18.18 7.03 21.44
CA ARG A 398 19.19 6.35 20.62
C ARG A 398 20.48 6.25 21.41
N THR A 399 21.06 5.06 21.44
CA THR A 399 22.27 4.76 22.21
C THR A 399 23.32 4.15 21.29
N ALA A 400 24.53 4.68 21.34
CA ALA A 400 25.68 4.15 20.62
C ALA A 400 26.07 2.77 21.19
N ILE A 401 26.45 1.85 20.31
CA ILE A 401 27.02 0.56 20.68
C ILE A 401 28.54 0.72 20.68
N ASP A 402 29.16 0.67 21.86
CA ASP A 402 30.57 1.02 22.08
C ASP A 402 31.53 0.32 21.11
N GLU A 403 31.32 -0.98 20.84
CA GLU A 403 32.17 -1.81 19.98
C GLU A 403 32.06 -1.48 18.48
N LYS A 404 31.15 -0.59 18.08
CA LYS A 404 30.82 -0.29 16.68
C LYS A 404 30.97 1.18 16.30
N GLN A 405 31.69 1.96 17.11
CA GLN A 405 31.92 3.39 16.84
C GLN A 405 33.27 3.70 16.17
N GLU A 406 34.22 2.77 16.20
CA GLU A 406 35.57 3.01 15.68
C GLU A 406 35.58 3.11 14.14
N GLY A 407 36.19 4.16 13.58
CA GLY A 407 36.33 4.36 12.13
C GLY A 407 35.04 4.77 11.40
N ARG A 408 33.99 5.15 12.15
CA ARG A 408 32.68 5.49 11.61
C ARG A 408 32.68 6.81 10.83
N SER A 409 32.06 6.81 9.64
CA SER A 409 31.84 8.02 8.82
C SER A 409 30.39 8.21 8.36
N ASP A 410 29.49 7.26 8.68
CA ASP A 410 28.07 7.34 8.36
C ASP A 410 27.31 8.19 9.38
N ASN A 411 26.24 8.84 8.91
CA ASN A 411 25.35 9.60 9.76
C ASN A 411 24.51 8.64 10.61
N SER A 412 24.29 8.99 11.89
CA SER A 412 23.34 8.28 12.75
C SER A 412 21.95 8.18 12.11
N HIS A 413 21.52 9.21 11.38
CA HIS A 413 20.30 9.23 10.61
C HIS A 413 20.54 9.96 9.30
N GLU A 414 20.25 9.33 8.17
CA GLU A 414 20.38 10.01 6.90
C GLU A 414 19.38 11.18 6.80
N VAL A 415 19.81 12.25 6.14
CA VAL A 415 18.95 13.39 5.87
C VAL A 415 17.98 12.97 4.78
N HIS A 416 16.72 12.82 5.13
CA HIS A 416 15.65 12.48 4.20
C HIS A 416 14.60 13.60 4.14
N VAL A 417 14.06 13.85 2.95
CA VAL A 417 12.96 14.79 2.75
C VAL A 417 11.68 14.03 3.00
N ASP A 418 11.09 14.26 4.17
CA ASP A 418 9.96 13.44 4.57
C ASP A 418 8.61 13.93 4.03
N ASN A 419 8.52 15.18 3.58
CA ASN A 419 7.24 15.79 3.21
C ASN A 419 6.90 15.63 1.73
N CYS A 420 7.88 15.33 0.88
CA CYS A 420 7.72 15.20 -0.56
C CYS A 420 8.93 14.55 -1.22
N ILE A 421 8.72 14.06 -2.44
CA ILE A 421 9.78 13.66 -3.36
C ILE A 421 10.31 14.94 -4.01
N LEU A 422 11.51 15.36 -3.61
CA LEU A 422 12.15 16.55 -4.17
C LEU A 422 12.70 16.22 -5.56
N ASN A 423 12.10 16.79 -6.61
CA ASN A 423 12.70 16.87 -7.93
C ASN A 423 13.63 18.09 -7.97
N ALA A 424 14.93 17.85 -7.77
CA ALA A 424 15.95 18.90 -7.68
C ALA A 424 16.16 19.68 -8.99
N GLU A 425 15.88 19.07 -10.15
CA GLU A 425 16.03 19.72 -11.47
C GLU A 425 14.86 20.65 -11.77
N ALA A 426 13.64 20.25 -11.42
CA ALA A 426 12.45 21.08 -11.56
C ALA A 426 12.28 22.08 -10.41
N LEU A 427 13.04 21.94 -9.31
CA LEU A 427 12.79 22.60 -8.02
C LEU A 427 11.36 22.39 -7.52
N VAL A 428 10.78 21.23 -7.81
CA VAL A 428 9.41 20.86 -7.46
C VAL A 428 9.41 19.78 -6.38
N CYS A 429 8.56 19.97 -5.38
CA CYS A 429 8.37 19.07 -4.25
C CYS A 429 7.07 18.27 -4.49
N VAL A 430 7.20 17.07 -5.06
CA VAL A 430 6.08 16.22 -5.49
C VAL A 430 5.52 15.46 -4.29
N LYS A 431 4.22 15.64 -4.00
CA LYS A 431 3.53 15.05 -2.85
C LYS A 431 2.76 13.78 -3.25
N GLU A 432 3.47 12.70 -3.54
CA GLU A 432 2.89 11.40 -3.89
C GLU A 432 3.42 10.26 -2.99
N PRO A 433 2.64 9.18 -2.76
CA PRO A 433 3.14 7.98 -2.08
C PRO A 433 4.41 7.46 -2.76
N PRO A 434 5.45 7.01 -2.03
CA PRO A 434 5.47 6.67 -0.59
C PRO A 434 5.91 7.81 0.35
N ALA A 435 6.01 9.07 -0.11
CA ALA A 435 6.38 10.17 0.78
C ALA A 435 5.32 10.37 1.88
N TYR A 436 5.71 10.90 3.06
CA TYR A 436 4.74 11.27 4.09
C TYR A 436 4.07 12.61 3.73
N THR A 437 3.26 12.58 2.66
CA THR A 437 2.67 13.73 1.95
C THR A 437 1.68 14.55 2.78
N PHE A 438 1.28 14.06 3.94
CA PHE A 438 0.22 14.61 4.80
C PHE A 438 0.73 15.49 5.95
N ARG A 439 2.00 15.95 5.92
CA ARG A 439 2.59 16.71 7.03
C ARG A 439 3.16 18.05 6.61
N ASP A 440 2.68 19.10 7.27
CA ASP A 440 3.08 20.46 6.98
C ASP A 440 4.31 20.90 7.80
N TYR A 441 4.43 20.44 9.05
CA TYR A 441 5.54 20.80 9.95
C TYR A 441 6.05 19.62 10.78
N ARG A 442 7.33 19.72 11.20
CA ARG A 442 8.01 18.73 12.07
C ARG A 442 8.76 19.42 13.18
N TYR A 443 8.93 18.75 14.31
CA TYR A 443 9.77 19.23 15.40
C TYR A 443 10.63 18.12 16.01
N ARG A 444 11.78 18.52 16.53
CA ARG A 444 12.62 17.72 17.42
C ARG A 444 12.93 18.56 18.65
N ALA A 445 12.56 18.08 19.82
CA ALA A 445 12.82 18.70 21.12
C ALA A 445 13.68 17.76 21.96
N GLY A 446 14.81 18.25 22.48
CA GLY A 446 15.70 17.41 23.28
C GLY A 446 16.80 18.23 23.92
N LYS A 447 17.53 17.62 24.83
CA LYS A 447 18.69 18.26 25.45
C LYS A 447 19.83 18.30 24.42
N HIS A 448 20.29 19.48 24.04
CA HIS A 448 21.52 19.64 23.27
C HIS A 448 22.70 19.16 24.14
N LEU A 449 23.36 18.06 23.75
CA LEU A 449 24.73 17.78 24.19
C LEU A 449 25.62 18.61 23.26
N THR A 450 26.21 19.68 23.78
CA THR A 450 27.29 20.39 23.07
C THR A 450 28.47 19.42 22.87
N PRO A 451 29.07 19.35 21.67
CA PRO A 451 30.34 18.65 21.53
C PRO A 451 31.42 19.49 22.22
N LEU A 452 32.18 18.87 23.13
CA LEU A 452 33.48 19.39 23.51
C LEU A 452 34.36 19.42 22.25
N PRO A 453 35.17 20.47 22.02
CA PRO A 453 35.98 20.56 20.81
C PRO A 453 36.96 19.38 20.77
N GLY A 454 36.76 18.48 19.80
CA GLY A 454 37.60 17.29 19.59
C GLY A 454 36.93 15.93 19.73
N GLN A 455 35.61 15.84 19.97
CA GLN A 455 34.88 14.57 19.93
C GLN A 455 33.85 14.53 18.79
N GLN A 456 33.96 13.51 17.92
CA GLN A 456 32.93 13.14 16.93
C GLN A 456 31.61 12.83 17.65
N GLU A 457 30.49 13.17 17.01
CA GLU A 457 29.12 12.99 17.51
C GLU A 457 28.87 11.55 17.98
N GLY A 458 28.90 11.34 19.30
CA GLY A 458 28.83 10.01 19.87
C GLY A 458 28.47 10.00 21.35
N LEU A 459 27.44 10.75 21.76
CA LEU A 459 26.83 10.59 23.09
C LEU A 459 25.32 10.69 22.97
N GLY A 460 24.64 9.58 23.30
CA GLY A 460 23.21 9.36 23.11
C GLY A 460 22.32 10.45 23.71
N GLY A 461 21.27 10.79 22.97
CA GLY A 461 20.19 11.66 23.41
C GLY A 461 18.86 10.93 23.35
N CYS A 462 17.95 11.34 24.23
CA CYS A 462 16.53 10.96 24.16
C CYS A 462 15.70 12.13 23.62
N PRO A 463 15.77 12.46 22.32
CA PRO A 463 14.93 13.50 21.77
C PRO A 463 13.45 13.07 21.78
N LEU A 464 12.58 13.97 22.22
CA LEU A 464 11.21 14.01 21.74
C LEU A 464 11.24 14.38 20.26
N GLY A 465 10.68 13.54 19.41
CA GLY A 465 10.40 13.89 18.03
C GLY A 465 8.96 13.50 17.69
N SER A 466 8.16 14.43 17.20
CA SER A 466 7.06 14.02 16.33
C SER A 466 7.59 13.89 14.92
N VAL A 467 6.97 13.02 14.14
CA VAL A 467 7.24 12.94 12.72
C VAL A 467 5.95 13.12 11.96
#